data_AF-A0A7J8Y652-F1
#
_entry.id   AF-A0A7J8Y652-F1
#
_cell.length_a   1.000
_cell.length_b   1.000
_cell.length_c   1.000
_cell.angle_alpha   90.00
_cell.angle_beta   90.00
_cell.angle_gamma   90.00
#
_symmetry.space_group_name_H-M   'P 1'
#
loop_
_entity.id
_entity.type
_entity.pdbx_description
1 polymer ?
#
loop_
_entity_poly.entity_id
_entity_poly.type
_entity_poly.pdbx_seq_one_letter_code
_entity_poly.pdbx_strand_id
1 'polypeptide(L)'
;MIIEAERVVEDGPQQMNNLFLGGCASKSCLSSYKFGKKVAKMLQEINDHMSKGAFEKVAENQPATSVVVRPEEQPIALESTIQKVWSCIVEKNVGIIGLYGLGGVGKTTLLTKLNNKFSTTPNDFEVVIWALVSKDYNVEKIQDRIGENVGYSDGSWKNKSADQKAIDIYGIL
;
A
#
# COMPACT_ATOMS: atom_id res chain seq x y z
N MET A 1 28.80 1.23 0.14
CA MET A 1 28.49 2.38 1.01
C MET A 1 27.84 1.94 2.31
N ILE A 2 26.65 1.31 2.30
CA ILE A 2 25.91 0.91 3.53
C ILE A 2 26.78 0.07 4.49
N ILE A 3 27.33 -1.05 4.03
CA ILE A 3 28.19 -1.96 4.83
C ILE A 3 29.46 -1.26 5.34
N GLU A 4 29.93 -0.23 4.63
CA GLU A 4 31.12 0.53 5.06
C GLU A 4 30.78 1.58 6.12
N ALA A 5 29.59 2.19 6.01
CA ALA A 5 29.04 3.09 7.02
C ALA A 5 28.71 2.36 8.32
N GLU A 6 28.10 1.18 8.23
CA GLU A 6 27.84 0.32 9.39
C GLU A 6 29.14 -0.02 10.13
N ARG A 7 30.20 -0.41 9.42
CA ARG A 7 31.51 -0.67 10.02
C ARG A 7 32.14 0.56 10.67
N VAL A 8 32.02 1.74 10.06
CA VAL A 8 32.54 2.99 10.66
C VAL A 8 31.77 3.36 11.94
N VAL A 9 30.47 3.09 11.99
CA VAL A 9 29.65 3.27 13.20
C VAL A 9 30.04 2.27 14.29
N GLU A 10 30.25 1.00 13.91
CA GLU A 10 30.68 -0.06 14.82
C GLU A 10 32.07 0.20 15.44
N ASP A 11 33.02 0.72 14.66
CA ASP A 11 34.37 1.06 15.12
C ASP A 11 34.41 2.31 16.03
N GLY A 12 33.35 3.12 16.04
CA GLY A 12 33.28 4.43 16.71
C GLY A 12 33.59 4.41 18.22
N PRO A 13 32.97 3.53 19.02
CA PRO A 13 33.23 3.43 20.45
C PRO A 13 34.70 3.11 20.78
N GLN A 14 35.34 2.24 20.00
CA GLN A 14 36.75 1.89 20.19
C GLN A 14 37.67 3.10 19.89
N GLN A 15 37.34 3.89 18.87
CA GLN A 15 38.09 5.10 18.52
C GLN A 15 37.91 6.22 19.57
N MET A 16 36.73 6.31 20.17
CA MET A 16 36.45 7.28 21.23
C MET A 16 37.21 6.96 22.54
N ASN A 17 37.43 5.68 22.84
CA ASN A 17 38.27 5.24 23.97
C ASN A 17 39.76 5.61 23.83
N ASN A 18 40.20 5.94 22.62
CA ASN A 18 41.55 6.44 22.37
C ASN A 18 41.70 7.95 22.66
N LEU A 19 40.59 8.66 22.86
CA LEU A 19 40.59 10.09 23.17
C LEU A 19 40.74 10.33 24.68
N PHE A 20 41.39 11.43 25.06
CA PHE A 20 41.54 11.89 26.44
C PHE A 20 41.48 13.42 26.50
N LEU A 21 41.51 14.00 27.71
CA LEU A 21 41.32 15.45 27.94
C LEU A 21 40.03 15.98 27.27
N GLY A 22 38.90 15.31 27.51
CA GLY A 22 37.60 15.75 26.97
C GLY A 22 37.48 15.68 25.44
N GLY A 23 38.36 14.92 24.76
CA GLY A 23 38.33 14.78 23.30
C GLY A 23 39.38 15.62 22.56
N CYS A 24 40.11 16.48 23.26
CA CYS A 24 41.11 17.37 22.65
C CYS A 24 42.44 16.68 22.32
N ALA A 25 42.71 15.50 22.88
CA ALA A 25 43.94 14.76 22.67
C ALA A 25 43.67 13.27 22.45
N SER A 26 44.52 12.61 21.66
CA SER A 26 44.39 11.17 21.34
C SER A 26 45.64 10.41 21.75
N LYS A 27 45.48 9.22 22.32
CA LYS A 27 46.57 8.27 22.63
C LYS A 27 47.25 7.78 21.35
N SER A 28 46.60 7.93 20.21
CA SER A 28 47.11 7.54 18.90
C SER A 28 46.65 8.55 17.84
N CYS A 29 47.28 9.73 17.83
CA CYS A 29 46.90 10.86 16.97
C CYS A 29 46.74 10.48 15.48
N LEU A 30 47.65 9.66 14.95
CA LEU A 30 47.63 9.25 13.54
C LEU A 30 46.43 8.35 13.19
N SER A 31 46.03 7.43 14.08
CA SER A 31 44.88 6.56 13.84
C SER A 31 43.56 7.33 13.98
N SER A 32 43.45 8.18 15.00
CA SER A 32 42.27 9.06 15.19
C SER A 32 42.08 10.03 14.02
N TYR A 33 43.17 10.60 13.50
CA TYR A 33 43.10 11.43 12.29
C TYR A 33 42.64 10.64 11.06
N LYS A 34 43.20 9.45 10.82
CA LYS A 34 42.79 8.58 9.70
C LYS A 34 41.32 8.18 9.80
N PHE A 35 40.87 7.85 11.01
CA PHE A 35 39.48 7.50 11.27
C PHE A 35 38.54 8.70 11.05
N GLY A 36 38.86 9.87 11.63
CA GLY A 36 38.08 11.10 11.43
C GLY A 36 37.99 11.51 9.96
N LYS A 37 39.09 11.36 9.19
CA LYS A 37 39.10 11.58 7.75
C LYS A 37 38.18 10.60 6.99
N LYS A 38 38.14 9.33 7.41
CA LYS A 38 37.23 8.32 6.84
C LYS A 38 35.77 8.66 7.12
N VAL A 39 35.44 9.06 8.35
CA VAL A 39 34.09 9.52 8.74
C VAL A 39 33.67 10.73 7.90
N ALA A 40 34.52 11.75 7.80
CA ALA A 40 34.22 12.97 7.04
C ALA A 40 33.97 12.68 5.56
N LYS A 41 34.79 11.83 4.93
CA LYS A 41 34.61 11.43 3.53
C LYS A 41 33.30 10.67 3.32
N MET A 42 33.00 9.72 4.20
CA MET A 42 31.79 8.93 4.11
C MET A 42 30.51 9.77 4.31
N LEU A 43 30.56 10.74 5.22
CA LEU A 43 29.46 11.67 5.46
C LEU A 43 29.22 12.55 4.23
N GLN A 44 30.29 12.98 3.56
CA GLN A 44 30.19 13.69 2.29
C GLN A 44 29.58 12.82 1.19
N GLU A 45 30.02 11.57 1.03
CA GLU A 45 29.48 10.63 0.03
C GLU A 45 27.99 10.34 0.26
N ILE A 46 27.56 10.18 1.52
CA ILE A 46 26.14 10.02 1.87
C ILE A 46 25.35 11.28 1.51
N ASN A 47 25.86 12.46 1.82
CA ASN A 47 25.16 13.72 1.52
C ASN A 47 25.05 13.99 0.01
N ASP A 48 26.09 13.64 -0.75
CA ASP A 48 26.08 13.69 -2.21
C ASP A 48 25.06 12.71 -2.80
N HIS A 49 24.92 11.52 -2.20
CA HIS A 49 23.88 10.57 -2.61
C HIS A 49 22.48 11.05 -2.24
N MET A 50 22.29 11.62 -1.05
CA MET A 50 21.02 12.20 -0.61
C MET A 50 20.57 13.35 -1.51
N SER A 51 21.48 14.22 -1.94
CA SER A 51 21.16 15.34 -2.83
C SER A 51 20.90 14.93 -4.27
N LYS A 52 21.45 13.81 -4.74
CA LYS A 52 21.26 13.30 -6.11
C LYS A 52 20.12 12.31 -6.27
N GLY A 53 19.68 11.66 -5.19
CA GLY A 53 18.63 10.65 -5.25
C GLY A 53 17.23 11.26 -5.14
N ALA A 54 16.29 10.72 -5.92
CA ALA A 54 14.87 11.02 -5.78
C ALA A 54 14.24 10.08 -4.74
N PHE A 55 14.33 10.45 -3.45
CA PHE A 55 13.82 9.65 -2.32
C PHE A 55 12.38 9.99 -1.94
N GLU A 56 11.67 10.74 -2.78
CA GLU A 56 10.29 11.16 -2.51
C GLU A 56 9.34 9.96 -2.33
N LYS A 57 9.63 8.83 -2.99
CA LYS A 57 8.92 7.57 -2.80
C LYS A 57 9.88 6.39 -2.84
N VAL A 58 10.32 5.93 -1.67
CA VAL A 58 11.26 4.80 -1.51
C VAL A 58 10.58 3.45 -1.30
N ALA A 59 9.26 3.44 -1.17
CA ALA A 59 8.44 2.23 -1.08
C ALA A 59 7.05 2.53 -1.65
N GLU A 60 6.39 1.50 -2.18
CA GLU A 60 4.96 1.58 -2.47
C GLU A 60 4.18 1.60 -1.15
N ASN A 61 3.13 2.43 -1.10
CA ASN A 61 2.20 2.37 0.01
C ASN A 61 1.59 0.96 0.02
N GLN A 62 1.45 0.36 1.20
CA GLN A 62 0.65 -0.86 1.32
C GLN A 62 -0.71 -0.62 0.64
N PRO A 63 -1.19 -1.57 -0.19
CA PRO A 63 -2.50 -1.48 -0.77
C PRO A 63 -3.53 -1.24 0.34
N ALA A 64 -4.52 -0.40 0.07
CA ALA A 64 -5.65 -0.26 0.96
C ALA A 64 -6.23 -1.64 1.29
N THR A 65 -6.74 -1.82 2.51
CA THR A 65 -7.32 -3.07 2.98
C THR A 65 -8.20 -3.69 1.89
N SER A 66 -7.89 -4.91 1.45
CA SER A 66 -8.46 -5.46 0.21
C SER A 66 -9.98 -5.56 0.22
N VAL A 67 -10.62 -5.49 1.40
CA VAL A 67 -12.06 -5.49 1.55
C VAL A 67 -12.50 -4.55 2.68
N VAL A 68 -13.43 -3.66 2.38
CA VAL A 68 -14.14 -2.86 3.39
C VAL A 68 -15.35 -3.65 3.89
N VAL A 69 -15.31 -4.12 5.14
CA VAL A 69 -16.42 -4.85 5.79
C VAL A 69 -17.64 -3.93 5.97
N ARG A 70 -18.82 -4.44 5.65
CA ARG A 70 -20.09 -3.71 5.73
C ARG A 70 -20.98 -4.26 6.85
N PRO A 71 -21.80 -3.41 7.52
CA PRO A 71 -22.77 -3.87 8.50
C PRO A 71 -23.71 -4.94 7.91
N GLU A 72 -23.90 -6.02 8.66
CA GLU A 72 -24.72 -7.16 8.24
C GLU A 72 -25.86 -7.36 9.25
N GLU A 73 -27.10 -7.37 8.76
CA GLU A 73 -28.22 -8.01 9.46
C GLU A 73 -28.12 -9.52 9.21
N GLN A 74 -28.44 -10.37 10.20
CA GLN A 74 -28.31 -11.83 10.10
C GLN A 74 -29.62 -12.53 9.66
N PRO A 75 -29.97 -12.62 8.36
CA PRO A 75 -30.90 -13.62 7.89
C PRO A 75 -30.13 -14.90 7.54
N ILE A 76 -30.47 -15.98 8.24
CA ILE A 76 -29.89 -17.34 8.11
C ILE A 76 -30.22 -17.97 6.74
N ALA A 77 -31.24 -17.45 6.04
CA ALA A 77 -31.87 -18.08 4.87
C ALA A 77 -31.08 -17.99 3.54
N LEU A 78 -29.84 -17.47 3.52
CA LEU A 78 -29.14 -17.14 2.28
C LEU A 78 -27.84 -17.93 2.04
N GLU A 79 -27.42 -18.75 2.99
CA GLU A 79 -26.09 -19.38 3.00
C GLU A 79 -25.83 -20.25 1.76
N SER A 80 -26.81 -21.07 1.35
CA SER A 80 -26.67 -21.92 0.15
C SER A 80 -26.46 -21.12 -1.14
N THR A 81 -27.08 -19.94 -1.24
CA THR A 81 -26.92 -19.05 -2.39
C THR A 81 -25.54 -18.39 -2.38
N ILE A 82 -25.06 -17.97 -1.21
CA ILE A 82 -23.71 -17.41 -1.04
C ILE A 82 -22.65 -18.43 -1.45
N GLN A 83 -22.77 -19.68 -1.00
CA GLN A 83 -21.82 -20.73 -1.37
C GLN A 83 -21.81 -21.00 -2.87
N LYS A 84 -22.98 -21.03 -3.51
CA LYS A 84 -23.09 -21.19 -4.97
C LYS A 84 -22.42 -20.03 -5.72
N VAL A 85 -22.66 -18.78 -5.31
CA VAL A 85 -22.02 -17.62 -5.94
C VAL A 85 -20.51 -17.61 -5.69
N TRP A 86 -20.07 -17.96 -4.49
CA TRP A 86 -18.66 -18.07 -4.13
C TRP A 86 -17.90 -19.08 -5.01
N SER A 87 -18.43 -20.30 -5.17
CA SER A 87 -17.88 -21.31 -6.08
C SER A 87 -17.81 -20.80 -7.52
N CYS A 88 -18.83 -20.08 -8.00
CA CYS A 88 -18.78 -19.47 -9.33
C CYS A 88 -17.63 -18.45 -9.47
N ILE A 89 -17.37 -17.63 -8.45
CA ILE A 89 -16.31 -16.61 -8.50
C ILE A 89 -14.93 -17.26 -8.43
N VAL A 90 -14.71 -18.16 -7.47
CA VAL A 90 -13.37 -18.69 -7.18
C VAL A 90 -12.99 -19.84 -8.12
N GLU A 91 -13.92 -20.72 -8.49
CA GLU A 91 -13.58 -21.97 -9.20
C GLU A 91 -13.77 -21.90 -10.72
N LYS A 92 -14.70 -21.06 -11.19
CA LYS A 92 -15.13 -21.08 -12.60
C LYS A 92 -14.56 -19.96 -13.47
N ASN A 93 -13.71 -19.11 -12.89
CA ASN A 93 -13.11 -17.95 -13.56
C ASN A 93 -14.11 -17.17 -14.44
N VAL A 94 -15.24 -16.78 -13.84
CA VAL A 94 -16.32 -16.09 -14.55
C VAL A 94 -16.06 -14.58 -14.58
N GLY A 95 -16.26 -13.95 -15.74
CA GLY A 95 -16.03 -12.51 -15.90
C GLY A 95 -17.10 -11.62 -15.25
N ILE A 96 -18.39 -12.00 -15.36
CA ILE A 96 -19.51 -11.20 -14.82
C ILE A 96 -20.59 -12.12 -14.24
N ILE A 97 -21.07 -11.81 -13.04
CA ILE A 97 -22.22 -12.47 -12.40
C ILE A 97 -23.35 -11.47 -12.19
N GLY A 98 -24.48 -11.71 -12.84
CA GLY A 98 -25.70 -10.92 -12.66
C GLY A 98 -26.63 -11.51 -11.61
N LEU A 99 -27.05 -10.70 -10.63
CA LEU A 99 -28.10 -11.04 -9.66
C LEU A 99 -29.38 -10.25 -9.99
N TYR A 100 -30.48 -10.94 -10.32
CA TYR A 100 -31.74 -10.32 -10.72
C TYR A 100 -32.94 -10.90 -9.95
N GLY A 101 -34.05 -10.16 -9.91
CA GLY A 101 -35.28 -10.57 -9.22
C GLY A 101 -36.07 -9.38 -8.69
N LEU A 102 -37.23 -9.64 -8.08
CA LEU A 102 -38.12 -8.61 -7.51
C LEU A 102 -37.41 -7.70 -6.49
N GLY A 103 -37.96 -6.51 -6.27
CA GLY A 103 -37.53 -5.62 -5.18
C GLY A 103 -37.72 -6.28 -3.81
N GLY A 104 -36.86 -5.95 -2.84
CA GLY A 104 -36.99 -6.43 -1.46
C GLY A 104 -36.51 -7.87 -1.18
N VAL A 105 -36.18 -8.66 -2.20
CA VAL A 105 -35.75 -10.06 -2.03
C VAL A 105 -34.33 -10.25 -1.44
N GLY A 106 -33.65 -9.18 -1.03
CA GLY A 106 -32.33 -9.27 -0.39
C GLY A 106 -31.12 -9.39 -1.32
N LYS A 107 -31.21 -8.99 -2.59
CA LYS A 107 -30.06 -9.02 -3.54
C LYS A 107 -28.85 -8.24 -3.02
N THR A 108 -29.06 -7.02 -2.54
CA THR A 108 -28.00 -6.21 -1.96
C THR A 108 -27.46 -6.85 -0.68
N THR A 109 -28.33 -7.48 0.12
CA THR A 109 -27.93 -8.25 1.31
C THR A 109 -27.02 -9.42 0.94
N LEU A 110 -27.32 -10.16 -0.14
CA LEU A 110 -26.45 -11.23 -0.65
C LEU A 110 -25.05 -10.68 -0.97
N LEU A 111 -24.98 -9.59 -1.74
CA LEU A 111 -23.73 -8.96 -2.11
C LEU A 111 -22.95 -8.47 -0.89
N THR A 112 -23.62 -7.90 0.12
CA THR A 112 -22.98 -7.44 1.36
C THR A 112 -22.30 -8.61 2.09
N LYS A 113 -22.99 -9.74 2.24
CA LYS A 113 -22.41 -10.95 2.85
C LYS A 113 -21.24 -11.50 2.05
N LEU A 114 -21.38 -11.53 0.73
CA LEU A 114 -20.32 -11.98 -0.17
C LEU A 114 -19.07 -11.10 -0.08
N ASN A 115 -19.24 -9.77 -0.06
CA ASN A 115 -18.17 -8.80 0.17
C ASN A 115 -17.43 -9.13 1.47
N ASN A 116 -18.15 -9.26 2.58
CA ASN A 116 -17.54 -9.56 3.88
C ASN A 116 -16.83 -10.93 3.90
N LYS A 117 -17.31 -11.90 3.13
CA LYS A 117 -16.68 -13.22 3.02
C LYS A 117 -15.27 -13.16 2.42
N PHE A 118 -15.00 -12.22 1.51
CA PHE A 118 -13.64 -11.99 0.99
C PHE A 118 -12.66 -11.53 2.08
N SER A 119 -13.14 -10.92 3.17
CA SER A 119 -12.29 -10.54 4.30
C SER A 119 -11.92 -11.71 5.21
N THR A 120 -12.74 -12.77 5.24
CA THR A 120 -12.61 -13.88 6.21
C THR A 120 -12.17 -15.19 5.59
N THR A 121 -12.28 -15.33 4.27
CA THR A 121 -11.96 -16.57 3.54
C THR A 121 -10.74 -16.33 2.65
N PRO A 122 -9.73 -17.22 2.66
CA PRO A 122 -8.62 -17.15 1.71
C PRO A 122 -9.12 -17.13 0.27
N ASN A 123 -8.54 -16.24 -0.54
CA ASN A 123 -8.90 -16.04 -1.94
C ASN A 123 -7.72 -15.38 -2.67
N ASP A 124 -7.76 -15.42 -4.00
CA ASP A 124 -6.68 -14.93 -4.86
C ASP A 124 -6.89 -13.47 -5.33
N PHE A 125 -7.86 -12.75 -4.74
CA PHE A 125 -8.13 -11.35 -5.11
C PHE A 125 -7.33 -10.40 -4.24
N GLU A 126 -6.49 -9.59 -4.89
CA GLU A 126 -5.71 -8.55 -4.21
C GLU A 126 -6.59 -7.37 -3.77
N VAL A 127 -7.68 -7.11 -4.50
CA VAL A 127 -8.57 -5.96 -4.29
C VAL A 127 -10.04 -6.36 -4.52
N VAL A 128 -10.93 -5.96 -3.60
CA VAL A 128 -12.39 -6.10 -3.72
C VAL A 128 -13.06 -4.74 -3.53
N ILE A 129 -13.71 -4.25 -4.58
CA ILE A 129 -14.26 -2.89 -4.62
C ILE A 129 -15.79 -2.94 -4.61
N TRP A 130 -16.39 -2.22 -3.66
CA TRP A 130 -17.83 -1.98 -3.65
C TRP A 130 -18.18 -0.60 -4.22
N ALA A 131 -18.87 -0.57 -5.35
CA ALA A 131 -19.42 0.65 -5.93
C ALA A 131 -20.95 0.57 -6.06
N LEU A 132 -21.66 1.54 -5.48
CA LEU A 132 -23.10 1.72 -5.71
C LEU A 132 -23.32 2.61 -6.93
N VAL A 133 -24.07 2.12 -7.92
CA VAL A 133 -24.45 2.85 -9.14
C VAL A 133 -25.95 3.12 -9.10
N SER A 134 -26.33 4.40 -9.11
CA SER A 134 -27.73 4.85 -9.22
C SER A 134 -28.20 4.88 -10.68
N LYS A 135 -29.52 5.02 -10.89
CA LYS A 135 -30.08 5.21 -12.24
C LYS A 135 -29.52 6.46 -12.92
N ASP A 136 -29.44 7.56 -12.18
CA ASP A 136 -28.78 8.80 -12.61
C ASP A 136 -27.28 8.67 -12.30
N TYR A 137 -26.61 7.74 -12.97
CA TYR A 137 -25.21 7.44 -12.71
C TYR A 137 -24.31 8.58 -13.17
N ASN A 138 -23.21 8.78 -12.45
CA ASN A 138 -22.15 9.71 -12.82
C ASN A 138 -20.84 8.91 -12.88
N VAL A 139 -20.26 8.83 -14.08
CA VAL A 139 -19.07 8.01 -14.34
C VAL A 139 -17.88 8.49 -13.51
N GLU A 140 -17.66 9.80 -13.41
CA GLU A 140 -16.56 10.36 -12.61
C GLU A 140 -16.69 9.97 -11.14
N LYS A 141 -17.90 10.03 -10.56
CA LYS A 141 -18.12 9.61 -9.16
C LYS A 141 -17.87 8.11 -8.94
N ILE A 142 -18.16 7.29 -9.94
CA ILE A 142 -17.90 5.84 -9.88
C ILE A 142 -16.39 5.60 -9.95
N GLN A 143 -15.71 6.25 -10.89
CA GLN A 143 -14.26 6.17 -11.03
C GLN A 143 -13.54 6.73 -9.81
N ASP A 144 -14.03 7.79 -9.19
CA ASP A 144 -13.46 8.31 -7.94
C ASP A 144 -13.53 7.26 -6.84
N ARG A 145 -14.68 6.60 -6.67
CA ARG A 145 -14.79 5.50 -5.70
C ARG A 145 -13.83 4.36 -6.01
N ILE A 146 -13.73 3.94 -7.28
CA ILE A 146 -12.82 2.85 -7.68
C ILE A 146 -11.37 3.28 -7.43
N GLY A 147 -10.99 4.47 -7.89
CA GLY A 147 -9.67 5.07 -7.75
C GLY A 147 -9.23 5.18 -6.29
N GLU A 148 -10.09 5.69 -5.42
CA GLU A 148 -9.82 5.80 -3.99
C GLU A 148 -9.52 4.43 -3.35
N ASN A 149 -10.21 3.37 -3.78
CA ASN A 149 -9.96 2.00 -3.28
C ASN A 149 -8.63 1.41 -3.79
N VAL A 150 -8.12 1.86 -4.94
CA VAL A 150 -6.82 1.45 -5.50
C VAL A 150 -5.69 2.44 -5.20
N GLY A 151 -5.92 3.42 -4.31
CA GLY A 151 -4.89 4.33 -3.81
C GLY A 151 -4.80 5.69 -4.52
N TYR A 152 -5.71 6.01 -5.44
CA TYR A 152 -5.83 7.34 -6.02
C TYR A 152 -6.75 8.23 -5.18
N SER A 153 -6.18 8.98 -4.23
CA SER A 153 -6.93 9.89 -3.36
C SER A 153 -6.36 11.32 -3.30
N ASP A 154 -5.30 11.60 -4.06
CA ASP A 154 -4.60 12.87 -4.02
C ASP A 154 -5.33 14.00 -4.78
N GLY A 155 -4.83 15.23 -4.65
CA GLY A 155 -5.38 16.38 -5.35
C GLY A 155 -5.23 16.30 -6.88
N SER A 156 -4.25 15.54 -7.37
CA SER A 156 -4.02 15.36 -8.81
C SER A 156 -5.12 14.51 -9.45
N TRP A 157 -5.57 13.47 -8.75
CA TRP A 157 -6.65 12.58 -9.15
C TRP A 157 -7.96 13.32 -9.39
N LYS A 158 -8.34 14.23 -8.48
CA LYS A 158 -9.62 14.96 -8.56
C LYS A 158 -9.73 15.84 -9.81
N ASN A 159 -8.60 16.27 -10.36
CA ASN A 159 -8.55 17.13 -11.55
C ASN A 159 -8.49 16.34 -12.87
N LYS A 160 -8.41 15.00 -12.83
CA LYS A 160 -8.38 14.16 -14.03
C LYS A 160 -9.76 14.06 -14.67
N SER A 161 -9.79 14.05 -16.00
CA SER A 161 -10.99 13.72 -16.77
C SER A 161 -11.39 12.25 -16.56
N ALA A 162 -12.65 11.93 -16.84
CA ALA A 162 -13.15 10.56 -16.77
C ALA A 162 -12.31 9.57 -17.60
N ASP A 163 -11.88 9.97 -18.80
CA ASP A 163 -11.05 9.11 -19.67
C ASP A 163 -9.68 8.85 -19.07
N GLN A 164 -9.06 9.88 -18.49
CA GLN A 164 -7.76 9.73 -17.85
C GLN A 164 -7.85 8.82 -16.62
N LYS A 165 -8.90 8.99 -15.81
CA LYS A 165 -9.19 8.11 -14.68
C LYS A 165 -9.42 6.66 -15.12
N ALA A 166 -10.11 6.45 -16.24
CA ALA A 166 -10.34 5.10 -16.78
C ALA A 166 -9.02 4.41 -17.15
N ILE A 167 -8.11 5.13 -17.82
CA ILE A 167 -6.80 4.61 -18.23
C ILE A 167 -5.96 4.24 -17.00
N ASP A 168 -5.93 5.11 -15.99
CA ASP A 168 -5.16 4.87 -14.78
C ASP A 168 -5.70 3.66 -14.00
N ILE A 169 -7.03 3.55 -13.85
CA ILE A 169 -7.67 2.40 -13.20
C ILE A 169 -7.37 1.10 -13.96
N TYR A 170 -7.44 1.11 -15.29
CA TYR A 170 -7.13 -0.04 -16.14
C TYR A 170 -5.64 -0.43 -16.08
N GLY A 171 -4.75 0.51 -15.76
CA GLY A 171 -3.34 0.19 -15.56
C GLY A 171 -3.05 -0.62 -14.28
N ILE A 172 -4.01 -0.66 -13.34
CA ILE A 172 -3.89 -1.36 -12.06
C ILE A 172 -4.71 -2.65 -12.05
N LEU A 173 -5.95 -2.62 -12.54
CA LEU A 173 -6.90 -3.74 -12.53
C LEU A 173 -6.83 -4.58 -13.81
#